data_AF-A0A6M2E411-F1
#
_entry.id   AF-A0A6M2E411-F1
#
_cell.length_a   1.000
_cell.length_b   1.000
_cell.length_c   1.000
_cell.angle_alpha   90.00
_cell.angle_beta   90.00
_cell.angle_gamma   90.00
#
_symmetry.space_group_name_H-M   'P 1'
#
loop_
_entity.id
_entity.type
_entity.pdbx_description
1 polymer ?
#
loop_
_entity_poly.entity_id
_entity_poly.type
_entity_poly.pdbx_seq_one_letter_code
_entity_poly.pdbx_strand_id
1 'polypeptide(L)'
;MSLLAFLLTGCALVASVTGGSRAGQINQRCTKPEFPQRANCNTVRLKYFYNKTSRNCAHFRWASCQETGVFNTLYHCVSVCKTGQGAPFCASPPMSRCPEEEISKGRERYYYDIMTRTCKTYFFCGERPSMFSNNYFISAGYCQKQCGGFNETTAKGKTEQYETE
;
A
#
# COMPACT_ATOMS: atom_id res chain seq x y z
N MET A 1 -19.17 12.77 73.76
CA MET A 1 -17.96 13.00 72.94
C MET A 1 -17.89 11.89 71.90
N SER A 2 -18.74 11.98 70.87
CA SER A 2 -18.37 12.31 69.48
C SER A 2 -17.26 11.42 68.90
N LEU A 3 -17.71 10.45 68.10
CA LEU A 3 -16.92 9.65 67.16
C LEU A 3 -16.17 10.54 66.17
N LEU A 4 -15.02 10.06 65.67
CA LEU A 4 -14.60 10.17 64.26
C LEU A 4 -13.38 9.27 64.02
N ALA A 5 -13.64 8.09 63.44
CA ALA A 5 -12.64 7.24 62.82
C ALA A 5 -12.41 7.76 61.39
N PHE A 6 -11.22 8.26 61.09
CA PHE A 6 -10.84 8.63 59.73
C PHE A 6 -10.36 7.39 58.97
N LEU A 7 -11.28 6.80 58.21
CA LEU A 7 -10.97 5.78 57.20
C LEU A 7 -10.32 6.49 56.00
N LEU A 8 -9.01 6.30 55.83
CA LEU A 8 -8.29 6.67 54.62
C LEU A 8 -8.63 5.66 53.53
N THR A 9 -9.65 5.96 52.72
CA THR A 9 -9.93 5.26 51.47
C THR A 9 -8.88 5.65 50.42
N GLY A 10 -7.83 4.83 50.32
CA GLY A 10 -6.91 4.87 49.19
C GLY A 10 -7.63 4.45 47.91
N CYS A 11 -8.03 5.40 47.08
CA CYS A 11 -8.50 5.13 45.73
C CYS A 11 -7.33 4.60 44.89
N ALA A 12 -7.22 3.28 44.76
CA ALA A 12 -6.37 2.66 43.75
C ALA A 12 -6.95 2.98 42.36
N LEU A 13 -6.33 3.93 41.66
CA LEU A 13 -6.57 4.14 40.23
C LEU A 13 -6.01 2.94 39.48
N VAL A 14 -6.87 1.95 39.21
CA VAL A 14 -6.55 0.87 38.27
C VAL A 14 -6.61 1.48 36.88
N ALA A 15 -5.46 1.92 36.37
CA ALA A 15 -5.32 2.28 34.97
C ALA A 15 -5.39 0.99 34.14
N SER A 16 -6.60 0.63 33.71
CA SER A 16 -6.83 -0.46 32.77
C SER A 16 -6.27 -0.10 31.40
N VAL A 17 -4.97 -0.32 31.21
CA VAL A 17 -4.34 -0.26 29.88
C VAL A 17 -4.79 -1.51 29.14
N THR A 18 -5.83 -1.39 28.31
CA THR A 18 -6.19 -2.42 27.33
C THR A 18 -5.13 -2.45 26.24
N GLY A 19 -4.00 -3.08 26.55
CA GLY A 19 -2.96 -3.42 25.60
C GLY A 19 -3.47 -4.50 24.64
N GLY A 20 -4.19 -4.08 23.59
CA GLY A 20 -4.48 -4.96 22.46
C GLY A 20 -3.16 -5.46 21.87
N SER A 21 -2.92 -6.77 21.91
CA SER A 21 -1.70 -7.39 21.40
C SER A 21 -1.45 -6.99 19.94
N ARG A 22 -0.31 -6.34 19.66
CA ARG A 22 0.11 -5.87 18.32
C ARG A 22 0.03 -6.97 17.25
N ALA A 23 0.25 -8.23 17.63
CA ALA A 23 0.13 -9.39 16.74
C ALA A 23 -1.33 -9.69 16.32
N GLY A 24 -2.29 -9.54 17.23
CA GLY A 24 -3.71 -9.75 16.94
C GLY A 24 -4.27 -8.70 15.97
N GLN A 25 -3.82 -7.45 16.09
CA GLN A 25 -4.23 -6.36 15.21
C GLN A 25 -3.67 -6.48 13.78
N ILE A 26 -2.46 -7.04 13.62
CA ILE A 26 -1.87 -7.33 12.29
C ILE A 26 -2.68 -8.41 11.57
N ASN A 27 -3.07 -9.48 12.29
CA ASN A 27 -3.84 -10.59 11.71
C ASN A 27 -5.20 -10.11 11.14
N GLN A 28 -5.85 -9.15 11.81
CA GLN A 28 -7.11 -8.56 11.34
C GLN A 28 -6.96 -7.65 10.10
N ARG A 29 -5.78 -7.08 9.86
CA ARG A 29 -5.51 -6.22 8.68
C ARG A 29 -5.10 -7.01 7.44
N CYS A 30 -4.71 -8.27 7.59
CA CYS A 30 -4.27 -9.12 6.50
C CYS A 30 -5.30 -10.21 6.21
N THR A 31 -6.54 -9.77 6.09
CA THR A 31 -7.68 -10.55 5.61
C THR A 31 -8.35 -9.79 4.49
N LYS A 32 -9.07 -10.51 3.62
CA LYS A 32 -9.88 -9.87 2.59
C LYS A 32 -10.99 -9.06 3.30
N PRO A 33 -11.06 -7.74 3.09
CA PRO A 33 -12.09 -6.93 3.71
C PRO A 33 -13.47 -7.28 3.15
N GLU A 34 -14.47 -7.28 4.02
CA GLU A 34 -15.87 -7.34 3.60
C GLU A 34 -16.30 -5.98 3.03
N PHE A 35 -17.17 -6.00 2.01
CA PHE A 35 -17.61 -4.80 1.30
C PHE A 35 -19.10 -4.52 1.51
N PRO A 36 -19.54 -4.12 2.73
CA PRO A 36 -20.90 -3.64 2.89
C PRO A 36 -21.05 -2.36 2.08
N GLN A 37 -21.98 -2.37 1.13
CA GLN A 37 -22.34 -1.20 0.34
C GLN A 37 -22.99 -0.18 1.28
N ARG A 38 -22.50 1.06 1.30
CA ARG A 38 -23.04 2.15 2.13
C ARG A 38 -23.36 3.34 1.25
N ALA A 39 -24.57 3.90 1.42
CA ALA A 39 -25.12 4.96 0.57
C ALA A 39 -24.23 6.21 0.43
N ASN A 40 -23.34 6.49 1.39
CA ASN A 40 -22.50 7.68 1.44
C ASN A 40 -21.02 7.43 1.08
N CYS A 41 -20.68 6.25 0.55
CA CYS A 41 -19.29 5.84 0.29
C CYS A 41 -19.08 5.41 -1.17
N ASN A 42 -19.67 6.11 -2.13
CA ASN A 42 -19.79 5.63 -3.53
C ASN A 42 -18.59 5.96 -4.41
N THR A 43 -17.58 6.58 -3.85
CA THR A 43 -16.43 7.07 -4.60
C THR A 43 -15.48 5.91 -4.90
N VAL A 44 -15.45 5.47 -6.16
CA VAL A 44 -14.59 4.37 -6.61
C VAL A 44 -13.12 4.81 -6.58
N ARG A 45 -12.29 4.05 -5.87
CA ARG A 45 -10.84 4.26 -5.75
C ARG A 45 -10.11 2.92 -5.92
N LEU A 46 -8.96 2.95 -6.59
CA LEU A 46 -8.03 1.83 -6.55
C LEU A 46 -7.41 1.74 -5.15
N LYS A 47 -7.53 0.58 -4.52
CA LYS A 47 -6.92 0.21 -3.24
C LYS A 47 -6.33 -1.20 -3.34
N TYR A 48 -5.64 -1.62 -2.30
CA TYR A 48 -5.05 -2.96 -2.18
C TYR A 48 -5.61 -3.69 -0.98
N PHE A 49 -5.65 -5.01 -1.06
CA PHE A 49 -5.97 -5.91 0.05
C PHE A 49 -5.02 -7.11 0.00
N TYR A 50 -4.84 -7.78 1.13
CA TYR A 50 -4.13 -9.04 1.16
C TYR A 50 -5.03 -10.18 0.68
N ASN A 51 -4.64 -10.81 -0.43
CA ASN A 51 -5.31 -11.99 -0.94
C ASN A 51 -4.68 -13.24 -0.32
N LYS A 52 -5.41 -13.89 0.60
CA LYS A 52 -4.95 -15.11 1.27
C LYS A 52 -4.68 -16.26 0.31
N THR A 53 -5.42 -16.37 -0.80
CA THR A 53 -5.27 -17.45 -1.77
C THR A 53 -3.95 -17.35 -2.51
N SER A 54 -3.59 -16.16 -3.01
CA SER A 54 -2.31 -15.94 -3.71
C SER A 54 -1.15 -15.60 -2.77
N ARG A 55 -1.43 -15.44 -1.47
CA ARG A 55 -0.52 -14.91 -0.44
C ARG A 55 0.13 -13.58 -0.83
N ASN A 56 -0.54 -12.81 -1.67
CA ASN A 56 -0.04 -11.57 -2.25
C ASN A 56 -1.04 -10.42 -2.08
N CYS A 57 -0.55 -9.20 -2.12
CA CYS A 57 -1.36 -8.01 -2.19
C CYS A 57 -1.91 -7.81 -3.60
N ALA A 58 -3.25 -7.80 -3.70
CA ALA A 58 -3.98 -7.60 -4.93
C ALA A 58 -4.68 -6.25 -4.91
N HIS A 59 -4.85 -5.64 -6.08
CA HIS A 59 -5.60 -4.41 -6.22
C HIS A 59 -7.09 -4.69 -6.45
N PHE A 60 -7.94 -3.74 -6.10
CA PHE A 60 -9.37 -3.84 -6.35
C PHE A 60 -10.02 -2.45 -6.43
N ARG A 61 -11.22 -2.40 -7.01
CA ARG A 61 -12.08 -1.21 -6.97
C ARG A 61 -12.76 -1.16 -5.61
N TRP A 62 -12.36 -0.19 -4.80
CA TRP A 62 -12.94 0.07 -3.49
C TRP A 62 -13.92 1.23 -3.60
N ALA A 63 -15.15 1.00 -3.13
CA ALA A 63 -16.24 1.98 -3.05
C ALA A 63 -16.98 1.78 -1.72
N SER A 64 -16.23 1.82 -0.63
CA SER A 64 -16.73 1.73 0.74
C SER A 64 -16.04 2.79 1.59
N CYS A 65 -16.33 2.84 2.89
CA CYS A 65 -15.56 3.62 3.86
C CYS A 65 -14.83 2.70 4.86
N GLN A 66 -14.89 1.38 4.67
CA GLN A 66 -14.16 0.41 5.48
C GLN A 66 -12.66 0.52 5.18
N GLU A 67 -11.87 0.91 6.18
CA GLU A 67 -10.41 1.05 6.05
C GLU A 67 -9.65 -0.17 6.58
N THR A 68 -10.24 -1.00 7.44
CA THR A 68 -9.56 -2.21 7.95
C THR A 68 -9.36 -3.21 6.82
N GLY A 69 -8.13 -3.66 6.64
CA GLY A 69 -7.76 -4.59 5.56
C GLY A 69 -7.63 -3.94 4.18
N VAL A 70 -7.71 -2.61 4.10
CA VAL A 70 -7.63 -1.84 2.87
C VAL A 70 -6.39 -0.93 2.91
N PHE A 71 -5.58 -1.00 1.87
CA PHE A 71 -4.31 -0.28 1.79
C PHE A 71 -4.30 0.68 0.59
N ASN A 72 -3.68 1.85 0.77
CA ASN A 72 -3.61 2.87 -0.28
C ASN A 72 -2.58 2.54 -1.37
N THR A 73 -1.46 1.90 -1.01
CA THR A 73 -0.36 1.57 -1.92
C THR A 73 -0.04 0.08 -1.83
N LEU A 74 0.54 -0.47 -2.91
CA LEU A 74 1.02 -1.84 -2.94
C LEU A 74 2.05 -2.07 -1.83
N TYR A 75 3.06 -1.20 -1.75
CA TYR A 75 4.14 -1.30 -0.77
C TYR A 75 3.63 -1.33 0.68
N HIS A 76 2.62 -0.51 1.02
CA HIS A 76 2.06 -0.49 2.37
C HIS A 76 1.40 -1.84 2.71
N CYS A 77 0.62 -2.42 1.78
CA CYS A 77 0.05 -3.75 1.96
C CYS A 77 1.14 -4.81 2.15
N VAL A 78 2.14 -4.84 1.26
CA VAL A 78 3.25 -5.80 1.29
C VAL A 78 4.02 -5.71 2.61
N SER A 79 4.28 -4.49 3.09
CA SER A 79 5.03 -4.25 4.32
C SER A 79 4.25 -4.68 5.56
N VAL A 80 2.95 -4.37 5.63
CA VAL A 80 2.11 -4.73 6.78
C VAL A 80 1.83 -6.22 6.82
N CYS A 81 1.52 -6.82 5.67
CA CYS A 81 1.19 -8.25 5.56
C CYS A 81 2.40 -9.14 5.31
N LYS A 82 3.60 -8.56 5.24
CA LYS A 82 4.90 -9.24 5.14
C LYS A 82 4.95 -10.28 4.00
N THR A 83 4.30 -9.98 2.88
CA THR A 83 4.15 -10.95 1.77
C THR A 83 5.45 -11.21 1.03
N GLY A 84 6.42 -10.29 1.10
CA GLY A 84 7.64 -10.35 0.30
C GLY A 84 7.43 -10.04 -1.19
N GLN A 85 6.20 -9.71 -1.60
CA GLN A 85 5.88 -9.37 -2.99
C GLN A 85 6.66 -8.14 -3.47
N GLY A 86 7.32 -8.28 -4.61
CA GLY A 86 7.98 -7.17 -5.30
C GLY A 86 7.07 -6.41 -6.26
N ALA A 87 7.63 -5.36 -6.84
CA ALA A 87 7.10 -4.65 -8.01
C ALA A 87 8.27 -4.37 -8.97
N PRO A 88 8.83 -5.39 -9.64
CA PRO A 88 10.12 -5.27 -10.33
C PRO A 88 10.08 -4.21 -11.45
N PHE A 89 8.93 -4.03 -12.10
CA PHE A 89 8.73 -2.98 -13.10
C PHE A 89 8.95 -1.56 -12.56
N CYS A 90 8.80 -1.32 -11.26
CA CYS A 90 9.09 0.00 -10.65
C CYS A 90 10.59 0.33 -10.63
N ALA A 91 11.47 -0.67 -10.78
CA ALA A 91 12.92 -0.49 -10.87
C ALA A 91 13.42 -0.41 -12.33
N SER A 92 12.55 -0.69 -13.32
CA SER A 92 12.91 -0.61 -14.73
C SER A 92 12.95 0.84 -15.22
N PRO A 93 13.73 1.17 -16.26
CA PRO A 93 13.65 2.48 -16.93
C PRO A 93 12.25 2.77 -17.50
N PRO A 94 11.88 4.05 -17.69
CA PRO A 94 10.65 4.41 -18.41
C PRO A 94 10.71 3.90 -19.86
N MET A 95 9.60 3.36 -20.35
CA MET A 95 9.50 2.90 -21.73
C MET A 95 9.46 4.06 -22.73
N SER A 96 10.03 3.85 -23.92
CA SER A 96 9.90 4.70 -25.12
C SER A 96 9.93 6.20 -24.83
N ARG A 97 10.94 6.62 -24.07
CA ARG A 97 11.27 8.04 -23.88
C ARG A 97 11.49 8.67 -25.26
N CYS A 98 10.87 9.82 -25.51
CA CYS A 98 11.07 10.56 -26.74
C CYS A 98 12.54 10.98 -26.90
N PRO A 99 13.09 10.91 -28.13
CA PRO A 99 14.28 11.68 -28.49
C PRO A 99 14.07 13.17 -28.23
N GLU A 100 15.16 13.91 -28.02
CA GLU A 100 15.10 15.33 -27.63
C GLU A 100 14.39 16.17 -28.69
N GLU A 101 14.65 15.88 -29.97
CA GLU A 101 14.04 16.52 -31.13
C GLU A 101 12.54 16.21 -31.32
N GLU A 102 12.00 15.20 -30.63
CA GLU A 102 10.61 14.78 -30.74
C GLU A 102 9.78 15.03 -29.47
N ILE A 103 10.36 15.65 -28.44
CA ILE A 103 9.67 15.95 -27.16
C ILE A 103 8.33 16.66 -27.40
N SER A 104 8.27 17.58 -28.35
CA SER A 104 7.06 18.36 -28.68
C SER A 104 5.90 17.51 -29.22
N LYS A 105 6.18 16.32 -29.75
CA LYS A 105 5.18 15.34 -30.23
C LYS A 105 4.82 14.30 -29.15
N GLY A 106 5.59 14.28 -28.07
CA GLY A 106 5.46 13.31 -26.99
C GLY A 106 4.25 13.57 -26.08
N ARG A 107 3.80 12.51 -25.43
CA ARG A 107 2.77 12.61 -24.38
C ARG A 107 3.44 12.62 -23.02
N GLU A 108 3.11 13.59 -22.17
CA GLU A 108 3.61 13.60 -20.79
C GLU A 108 3.08 12.38 -20.02
N ARG A 109 3.99 11.63 -19.41
CA ARG A 109 3.71 10.42 -18.62
C ARG A 109 4.58 10.40 -17.38
N TYR A 110 4.26 9.49 -16.47
CA TYR A 110 4.98 9.30 -15.23
C TYR A 110 5.71 7.97 -15.21
N TYR A 111 6.87 7.95 -14.58
CA TYR A 111 7.59 6.74 -14.20
C TYR A 111 8.10 6.89 -12.77
N TYR A 112 8.30 5.77 -12.09
CA TYR A 112 8.92 5.76 -10.77
C TYR A 112 10.44 5.75 -10.93
N ASP A 113 11.09 6.81 -10.48
CA ASP A 113 12.53 6.83 -10.32
C ASP A 113 12.87 6.13 -8.99
N ILE A 114 13.40 4.91 -9.10
CA ILE A 114 13.73 4.06 -7.96
C ILE A 114 14.92 4.59 -7.14
N MET A 115 15.77 5.44 -7.73
CA MET A 115 16.93 6.06 -7.05
C MET A 115 16.44 7.15 -6.13
N THR A 116 15.62 8.06 -6.67
CA THR A 116 15.06 9.17 -5.89
C THR A 116 13.79 8.79 -5.14
N ARG A 117 13.24 7.59 -5.38
CA ARG A 117 12.01 7.05 -4.80
C ARG A 117 10.81 7.96 -5.02
N THR A 118 10.72 8.53 -6.21
CA THR A 118 9.67 9.50 -6.58
C THR A 118 9.15 9.24 -7.99
N CYS A 119 7.87 9.55 -8.20
CA CYS A 119 7.28 9.56 -9.53
C CYS A 119 7.70 10.83 -10.28
N LYS A 120 8.40 10.68 -11.40
CA LYS A 120 8.87 11.78 -12.26
C LYS A 120 8.14 11.77 -13.59
N THR A 121 8.03 12.94 -14.20
CA THR A 121 7.48 13.10 -15.55
C THR A 121 8.53 12.78 -16.61
N TYR A 122 8.07 12.36 -17.78
CA TYR A 122 8.84 12.24 -19.01
C TYR A 122 7.92 12.31 -20.22
N PHE A 123 8.48 12.57 -21.41
CA PHE A 123 7.73 12.52 -22.67
C PHE A 123 7.83 11.14 -23.30
N PHE A 124 6.67 10.56 -23.61
CA PHE A 124 6.51 9.22 -24.17
C PHE A 124 6.11 9.28 -25.65
N CYS A 125 6.87 8.57 -26.49
CA CYS A 125 6.67 8.52 -27.94
C CYS A 125 6.31 7.11 -28.48
N GLY A 126 6.15 6.11 -27.60
CA GLY A 126 5.82 4.74 -28.01
C GLY A 126 4.32 4.49 -28.25
N GLU A 127 3.98 3.24 -28.57
CA GLU A 127 2.60 2.76 -28.62
C GLU A 127 2.02 2.51 -27.22
N ARG A 128 0.70 2.29 -27.11
CA ARG A 128 0.08 2.04 -25.81
C ARG A 128 0.60 0.71 -25.23
N PRO A 129 1.31 0.71 -24.09
CA PRO A 129 1.85 -0.51 -23.53
C PRO A 129 0.79 -1.34 -22.81
N SER A 130 1.12 -2.59 -22.48
CA SER A 130 0.34 -3.38 -21.53
C SER A 130 0.33 -2.69 -20.15
N MET A 131 -0.85 -2.72 -19.52
CA MET A 131 -1.06 -2.13 -18.20
C MET A 131 -0.44 -3.03 -17.12
N PHE A 132 0.05 -2.43 -16.03
CA PHE A 132 0.56 -3.11 -14.82
C PHE A 132 1.87 -3.90 -14.95
N SER A 133 2.57 -3.83 -16.09
CA SER A 133 3.79 -4.60 -16.35
C SER A 133 5.03 -3.74 -16.59
N ASN A 134 4.87 -2.41 -16.64
CA ASN A 134 5.92 -1.50 -17.09
C ASN A 134 6.00 -0.26 -16.21
N ASN A 135 7.16 0.41 -16.21
CA ASN A 135 7.35 1.70 -15.55
C ASN A 135 6.75 2.86 -16.36
N TYR A 136 5.43 2.82 -16.57
CA TYR A 136 4.67 3.77 -17.36
C TYR A 136 3.33 4.01 -16.70
N PHE A 137 3.05 5.26 -16.38
CA PHE A 137 1.81 5.65 -15.72
C PHE A 137 1.23 6.92 -16.34
N ILE A 138 -0.08 6.93 -16.51
CA ILE A 138 -0.81 8.09 -17.04
C ILE A 138 -0.99 9.17 -15.96
N SER A 139 -0.94 8.81 -14.68
CA SER A 139 -1.07 9.76 -13.57
C SER A 139 -0.06 9.54 -12.45
N ALA A 140 0.38 10.64 -11.84
CA ALA A 140 1.27 10.64 -10.68
C ALA A 140 0.70 9.81 -9.52
N GLY A 141 -0.59 9.99 -9.20
CA GLY A 141 -1.25 9.27 -8.12
C GLY A 141 -1.29 7.76 -8.37
N TYR A 142 -1.45 7.33 -9.63
CA TYR A 142 -1.41 5.91 -9.96
C TYR A 142 0.00 5.33 -9.89
N CYS A 143 1.01 6.06 -10.38
CA CYS A 143 2.43 5.72 -10.18
C CYS A 143 2.73 5.51 -8.69
N GLN A 144 2.30 6.45 -7.84
CA GLN A 144 2.56 6.37 -6.40
C GLN A 144 1.84 5.21 -5.73
N LYS A 145 0.64 4.83 -6.18
CA LYS A 145 -0.07 3.66 -5.67
C LYS A 145 0.64 2.34 -5.99
N GLN A 146 1.21 2.23 -7.19
CA GLN A 146 1.90 1.01 -7.63
C GLN A 146 3.32 0.91 -7.05
N CYS A 147 4.08 2.01 -7.09
CA CYS A 147 5.52 2.00 -6.84
C CYS A 147 5.97 2.75 -5.58
N GLY A 148 5.14 3.64 -5.05
CA GLY A 148 5.50 4.49 -3.92
C GLY A 148 5.89 3.69 -2.68
N GLY A 149 7.11 3.94 -2.18
CA GLY A 149 7.67 3.28 -1.00
C GLY A 149 8.64 2.14 -1.33
N PHE A 150 8.63 1.60 -2.55
CA PHE A 150 9.63 0.64 -2.98
C PHE A 150 11.01 1.32 -3.18
N ASN A 151 12.05 0.54 -2.95
CA ASN A 151 13.45 0.83 -3.27
C ASN A 151 14.02 -0.31 -4.14
N GLU A 152 15.26 -0.20 -4.61
CA GLU A 152 15.87 -1.19 -5.51
C GLU A 152 15.74 -2.64 -5.03
N THR A 153 15.98 -2.88 -3.74
CA THR A 153 15.94 -4.23 -3.16
C THR A 153 14.51 -4.73 -3.01
N THR A 154 13.63 -3.91 -2.44
CA THR A 154 12.23 -4.31 -2.17
C THR A 154 11.40 -4.43 -3.43
N ALA A 155 11.73 -3.70 -4.50
CA ALA A 155 11.06 -3.81 -5.79
C ALA A 155 11.28 -5.19 -6.43
N LYS A 156 12.41 -5.85 -6.19
CA LYS A 156 12.67 -7.21 -6.71
C LYS A 156 11.79 -8.27 -6.05
N GLY A 157 11.28 -8.00 -4.84
CA GLY A 157 10.59 -8.97 -4.01
C GLY A 157 11.54 -10.00 -3.40
N LYS A 158 11.01 -10.83 -2.50
CA LYS A 158 11.68 -12.05 -2.06
C LYS A 158 11.44 -13.10 -3.13
N THR A 159 12.50 -13.69 -3.66
CA THR A 159 12.39 -14.99 -4.32
C THR A 159 11.80 -15.95 -3.30
N GLU A 160 10.73 -16.67 -3.65
CA GLU A 160 10.32 -17.85 -2.89
C GLU A 160 11.52 -18.81 -2.93
N GLN A 161 12.40 -18.75 -1.93
CA GLN A 161 13.15 -19.93 -1.57
C GLN A 161 12.08 -20.91 -1.13
N TYR A 162 11.85 -21.93 -1.96
CA TYR A 162 11.33 -23.19 -1.46
C TYR A 162 12.32 -23.63 -0.38
N GLU A 163 12.07 -23.23 0.87
CA GLU A 163 12.54 -23.97 2.03
C GLU A 163 11.92 -25.35 1.87
N THR A 164 12.73 -26.24 1.29
CA THR A 164 12.50 -27.67 1.30
C THR A 164 12.84 -28.11 2.72
N GLU A 165 11.79 -28.48 3.44
CA GLU A 165 11.72 -29.28 4.68
C GLU A 165 12.63 -28.91 5.86
#